data_AF-A0A925V241-F1
#
_entry.id   AF-A0A925V241-F1
#
_cell.length_a   1.000
_cell.length_b   1.000
_cell.length_c   1.000
_cell.angle_alpha   90.00
_cell.angle_beta   90.00
_cell.angle_gamma   90.00
#
_symmetry.space_group_name_H-M   'P 1'
#
loop_
_entity.id
_entity.type
_entity.pdbx_description
1 polymer ?
#
loop_
_entity_poly.entity_id
_entity_poly.type
_entity_poly.pdbx_seq_one_letter_code
_entity_poly.pdbx_strand_id
1 'polypeptide(L)'
;MLSLAAVLLVATDARAEARLLVFSKTTGYRHASIPTAITALELQAATHDWTITATEDAAVFTDGTLEEIDVAVFLMNTGDVLDEAQQAGLQSFVEAGHGFVGLHSVTNAEEEWPWFGELLAT
;
A
#
# COMPACT_ATOMS: atom_id res chain seq x y z
N MET A 1 -9.84 23.52 -51.63
CA MET A 1 -10.40 22.90 -50.43
C MET A 1 -9.28 22.12 -49.76
N LEU A 2 -8.66 22.66 -48.71
CA LEU A 2 -7.68 21.90 -47.91
C LEU A 2 -8.46 21.06 -46.90
N SER A 3 -8.30 19.75 -46.95
CA SER A 3 -8.85 18.83 -45.96
C SER A 3 -7.84 18.68 -44.83
N LEU A 4 -8.22 19.09 -43.63
CA LEU A 4 -7.43 18.88 -42.42
C LEU A 4 -7.77 17.48 -41.88
N ALA A 5 -6.82 16.54 -41.95
CA ALA A 5 -6.95 15.26 -41.26
C ALA A 5 -6.56 15.47 -39.80
N ALA A 6 -7.53 15.36 -38.88
CA ALA A 6 -7.24 15.31 -37.45
C ALA A 6 -6.67 13.93 -37.12
N VAL A 7 -5.39 13.87 -36.78
CA VAL A 7 -4.78 12.68 -36.18
C VAL A 7 -5.19 12.70 -34.70
N LEU A 8 -6.09 11.81 -34.32
CA LEU A 8 -6.39 11.54 -32.91
C LEU A 8 -5.20 10.77 -32.33
N LEU A 9 -4.34 11.48 -31.59
CA LEU A 9 -3.33 10.85 -30.76
C LEU A 9 -4.05 10.21 -29.57
N VAL A 10 -4.30 8.90 -29.63
CA VAL A 10 -4.64 8.14 -28.44
C VAL A 10 -3.37 8.10 -27.60
N ALA A 11 -3.32 8.91 -26.54
CA ALA A 11 -2.31 8.74 -25.51
C ALA A 11 -2.52 7.34 -24.92
N THR A 12 -1.58 6.44 -25.19
CA THR A 12 -1.45 5.24 -24.37
C THR A 12 -1.13 5.74 -22.98
N ASP A 13 -2.00 5.48 -22.02
CA ASP A 13 -1.71 5.69 -20.60
C ASP A 13 -0.44 4.88 -20.32
N ALA A 14 0.70 5.56 -20.28
CA ALA A 14 1.94 4.95 -19.86
C ALA A 14 1.68 4.68 -18.38
N ARG A 15 1.36 3.43 -18.04
CA ARG A 15 1.09 3.04 -16.65
C ARG A 15 2.28 3.52 -15.84
N ALA A 16 2.10 4.60 -15.09
CA ALA A 16 3.14 5.15 -14.26
C ALA A 16 3.60 4.04 -13.31
N GLU A 17 4.91 4.02 -13.02
CA GLU A 17 5.49 3.09 -12.06
C GLU A 17 4.71 3.16 -10.75
N ALA A 18 4.20 2.03 -10.26
CA ALA A 18 3.42 2.00 -9.03
C ALA A 18 4.35 1.99 -7.81
N ARG A 19 4.12 2.89 -6.87
CA ARG A 19 4.94 3.04 -5.67
C ARG A 19 4.24 2.37 -4.50
N LEU A 20 4.84 1.29 -4.01
CA LEU A 20 4.30 0.42 -2.97
C LEU A 20 5.03 0.67 -1.65
N LEU A 21 4.27 0.96 -0.59
CA LEU A 21 4.75 0.92 0.79
C LEU A 21 4.43 -0.46 1.37
N VAL A 22 5.44 -1.29 1.62
CA VAL A 22 5.26 -2.60 2.27
C VAL A 22 5.50 -2.45 3.77
N PHE A 23 4.42 -2.44 4.54
CA PHE A 23 4.43 -2.26 5.98
C PHE A 23 4.27 -3.60 6.71
N SER A 24 5.28 -4.00 7.50
CA SER A 24 5.31 -5.32 8.16
C SER A 24 5.50 -5.27 9.67
N LYS A 25 5.19 -4.14 10.31
CA LYS A 25 5.21 -4.03 11.78
C LYS A 25 4.25 -5.04 12.41
N THR A 26 4.64 -5.63 13.52
CA THR A 26 3.81 -6.51 14.34
C THR A 26 3.98 -6.16 15.81
N THR A 27 2.91 -6.08 16.57
CA THR A 27 2.93 -6.05 18.05
C THR A 27 2.44 -7.36 18.67
N GLY A 28 1.86 -8.25 17.85
CA GLY A 28 1.52 -9.63 18.18
C GLY A 28 2.52 -10.67 17.64
N TYR A 29 2.01 -11.80 17.13
CA TYR A 29 2.82 -12.88 16.58
C TYR A 29 3.64 -12.45 15.37
N ARG A 30 4.95 -12.70 15.42
CA ARG A 30 5.90 -12.39 14.35
C ARG A 30 6.11 -13.58 13.42
N HIS A 31 5.70 -13.43 12.17
CA HIS A 31 5.91 -14.44 11.13
C HIS A 31 7.38 -14.44 10.66
N ALA A 32 8.05 -15.59 10.75
CA ALA A 32 9.43 -15.76 10.24
C ALA A 32 9.53 -15.59 8.71
N SER A 33 8.41 -15.69 7.99
CA SER A 33 8.33 -15.56 6.53
C SER A 33 8.29 -14.11 6.03
N ILE A 34 8.18 -13.09 6.89
CA ILE A 34 8.12 -11.68 6.48
C ILE A 34 9.29 -11.31 5.55
N PRO A 35 10.57 -11.58 5.88
CA PRO A 35 11.69 -11.26 4.98
C PRO A 35 11.58 -11.97 3.63
N THR A 36 11.17 -13.24 3.63
CA THR A 36 10.98 -14.01 2.38
C THR A 36 9.86 -13.43 1.51
N ALA A 37 8.77 -12.97 2.12
CA ALA A 37 7.66 -12.35 1.41
C ALA A 37 8.05 -10.98 0.82
N ILE A 38 8.84 -10.17 1.54
CA ILE A 38 9.40 -8.92 1.01
C ILE A 38 10.27 -9.21 -0.21
N THR A 39 11.21 -10.16 -0.11
CA THR A 39 12.04 -10.56 -1.26
C THR A 39 11.20 -11.05 -2.44
N ALA A 40 10.10 -11.77 -2.19
CA ALA A 40 9.21 -12.21 -3.26
C ALA A 40 8.53 -11.01 -3.96
N LEU A 41 8.09 -9.99 -3.21
CA LEU A 41 7.53 -8.76 -3.78
C LEU A 41 8.58 -7.98 -4.58
N GLU A 42 9.81 -7.87 -4.07
CA GLU A 42 10.93 -7.23 -4.77
C GLU A 42 11.26 -7.95 -6.10
N LEU A 43 11.21 -9.28 -6.11
CA LEU A 43 11.38 -10.05 -7.34
C LEU A 43 10.25 -9.79 -8.35
N GLN A 44 9.01 -9.60 -7.90
CA GLN A 44 7.91 -9.20 -8.78
C GLN A 44 8.09 -7.77 -9.29
N ALA A 45 8.56 -6.85 -8.44
CA ALA A 45 8.89 -5.48 -8.84
C ALA A 45 10.01 -5.40 -9.89
N ALA A 46 10.86 -6.42 -10.03
CA ALA A 46 11.82 -6.49 -11.14
C ALA A 46 11.17 -6.80 -12.50
N THR A 47 9.96 -7.37 -12.49
CA THR A 47 9.21 -7.78 -13.71
C THR A 47 7.96 -6.94 -13.96
N HIS A 48 7.64 -6.03 -13.05
CA HIS A 48 6.53 -5.09 -13.11
C HIS A 48 7.09 -3.69 -12.87
N ASP A 49 6.47 -2.64 -13.41
CA ASP A 49 6.90 -1.26 -13.16
C ASP A 49 6.48 -0.84 -11.73
N TRP A 50 7.12 -1.40 -10.70
CA TRP A 50 6.87 -1.11 -9.28
C TRP A 50 8.16 -0.64 -8.58
N THR A 51 8.05 0.38 -7.75
CA THR A 51 9.04 0.71 -6.73
C THR A 51 8.51 0.29 -5.37
N ILE A 52 9.33 -0.37 -4.55
CA ILE A 52 8.95 -0.84 -3.21
C ILE A 52 9.76 -0.11 -2.14
N THR A 53 9.06 0.40 -1.13
CA THR A 53 9.62 0.85 0.14
C THR A 53 9.10 -0.08 1.24
N ALA A 54 9.97 -0.96 1.76
CA ALA A 54 9.62 -1.86 2.86
C ALA A 54 10.01 -1.23 4.22
N THR A 55 9.10 -1.23 5.19
CA THR A 55 9.34 -0.63 6.50
C THR A 55 8.51 -1.28 7.61
N GLU A 56 8.97 -1.11 8.84
CA GLU A 56 8.23 -1.40 10.07
C GLU A 56 8.01 -0.13 10.90
N ASP A 57 8.47 1.02 10.41
CA ASP A 57 8.25 2.31 11.05
C ASP A 57 6.86 2.83 10.68
N ALA A 58 6.02 3.05 11.70
CA ALA A 58 4.67 3.55 11.51
C ALA A 58 4.62 5.09 11.35
N ALA A 59 5.74 5.80 11.55
CA ALA A 59 5.80 7.24 11.32
C ALA A 59 5.46 7.63 9.88
N VAL A 60 5.67 6.72 8.92
CA VAL A 60 5.35 6.89 7.49
C VAL A 60 3.89 7.27 7.22
N PHE A 61 2.97 6.95 8.14
CA PHE A 61 1.55 7.32 8.00
C PHE A 61 1.27 8.78 8.39
N THR A 62 2.26 9.51 8.90
CA THR A 62 2.11 10.88 9.42
C THR A 62 3.22 11.86 8.99
N ASP A 63 4.34 11.37 8.48
CA ASP A 63 5.54 12.18 8.18
C ASP A 63 5.60 12.74 6.75
N GLY A 64 4.55 12.50 5.95
CA GLY A 64 4.46 12.91 4.54
C GLY A 64 4.90 11.83 3.55
N THR A 65 5.43 10.69 4.00
CA THR A 65 5.85 9.59 3.11
C THR A 65 4.73 9.14 2.16
N LEU A 66 3.47 9.10 2.63
CA LEU A 66 2.31 8.67 1.82
C LEU A 66 2.04 9.54 0.58
N GLU A 67 2.52 10.79 0.54
CA GLU A 67 2.38 11.65 -0.65
C GLU A 67 3.07 11.03 -1.89
N GLU A 68 4.08 10.20 -1.65
CA GLU A 68 4.86 9.52 -2.69
C GLU A 68 4.45 8.06 -2.89
N ILE A 69 3.31 7.62 -2.33
CA ILE A 69 2.89 6.22 -2.35
C ILE A 69 1.54 6.09 -3.08
N ASP A 70 1.44 5.07 -3.94
CA ASP A 70 0.19 4.76 -4.64
C ASP A 70 -0.58 3.63 -3.93
N VAL A 71 0.14 2.70 -3.27
CA VAL A 71 -0.46 1.54 -2.60
C VAL A 71 0.22 1.25 -1.27
N ALA A 72 -0.57 1.12 -0.20
CA ALA A 72 -0.12 0.58 1.08
C ALA A 72 -0.37 -0.94 1.15
N VAL A 73 0.70 -1.70 1.34
CA VAL A 73 0.67 -3.17 1.47
C VAL A 73 0.92 -3.53 2.93
N PHE A 74 -0.10 -4.01 3.62
CA PHE A 74 -0.02 -4.51 4.99
C PHE A 74 0.35 -6.00 4.96
N LEU A 75 1.62 -6.29 5.22
CA LEU A 75 2.23 -7.61 5.06
C LEU A 75 2.34 -8.34 6.40
N MET A 76 1.46 -9.31 6.63
CA MET A 76 1.51 -10.21 7.78
C MET A 76 1.53 -9.48 9.14
N ASN A 77 0.88 -8.31 9.21
CA ASN A 77 0.72 -7.56 10.46
C ASN A 77 -0.12 -8.37 11.47
N THR A 78 0.12 -8.14 12.76
CA THR A 78 -0.67 -8.69 13.87
C THR A 78 -0.60 -7.74 15.06
N GLY A 79 -1.69 -7.63 15.81
CA GLY A 79 -1.84 -6.73 16.95
C GLY A 79 -2.15 -5.29 16.56
N ASP A 80 -2.17 -4.41 17.56
CA ASP A 80 -2.35 -2.96 17.41
C ASP A 80 -1.01 -2.32 17.02
N VAL A 81 -0.85 -1.96 15.74
CA VAL A 81 0.42 -1.56 15.12
C VAL A 81 0.47 -0.07 14.79
N LEU A 82 -0.68 0.60 14.73
CA LEU A 82 -0.84 2.03 14.50
C LEU A 82 -1.42 2.72 15.74
N ASP A 83 -0.94 3.92 16.06
CA ASP A 83 -1.65 4.80 16.99
C ASP A 83 -2.78 5.58 16.28
N GLU A 84 -3.60 6.32 17.04
CA GLU A 84 -4.74 7.08 16.50
C GLU A 84 -4.37 8.03 15.35
N ALA A 85 -3.19 8.66 15.41
CA ALA A 85 -2.75 9.59 14.36
C ALA A 85 -2.35 8.83 13.09
N GLN A 86 -1.68 7.69 13.24
CA GLN A 86 -1.30 6.82 12.13
C GLN A 86 -2.50 6.13 11.50
N GLN A 87 -3.49 5.72 12.30
CA GLN A 87 -4.79 5.22 11.84
C GLN A 87 -5.50 6.27 10.97
N ALA A 88 -5.61 7.52 11.45
CA ALA A 88 -6.19 8.61 10.68
C ALA A 88 -5.43 8.88 9.36
N GLY A 89 -4.11 8.75 9.36
CA GLY A 89 -3.26 8.86 8.18
C GLY A 89 -3.56 7.78 7.14
N LEU A 90 -3.61 6.50 7.55
CA LEU A 90 -3.98 5.39 6.67
C LEU A 90 -5.41 5.54 6.14
N GLN A 91 -6.36 5.90 7.00
CA GLN A 91 -7.76 6.08 6.60
C GLN A 91 -7.90 7.17 5.55
N SER A 92 -7.28 8.33 5.77
CA SER A 92 -7.30 9.43 4.81
C SER A 92 -6.68 9.03 3.47
N PHE A 93 -5.59 8.26 3.48
CA PHE A 93 -4.93 7.76 2.29
C PHE A 93 -5.85 6.85 1.45
N VAL A 94 -6.53 5.89 2.09
CA VAL A 94 -7.46 4.99 1.40
C VAL A 94 -8.71 5.73 0.91
N GLU A 95 -9.27 6.62 1.73
CA GLU A 95 -10.46 7.42 1.36
C GLU A 95 -10.16 8.42 0.23
N ALA A 96 -8.91 8.86 0.08
CA ALA A 96 -8.45 9.67 -1.05
C ALA A 96 -8.31 8.87 -2.36
N GLY A 97 -8.54 7.55 -2.34
CA GLY A 97 -8.53 6.69 -3.52
C GLY A 97 -7.21 5.98 -3.79
N HIS A 98 -6.24 6.05 -2.88
CA HIS A 98 -5.03 5.25 -2.97
C HIS A 98 -5.32 3.77 -2.65
N GLY A 99 -4.46 2.88 -3.15
CA GLY A 99 -4.66 1.44 -3.01
C GLY A 99 -4.32 0.92 -1.61
N PHE A 100 -5.07 -0.08 -1.16
CA PHE A 100 -4.75 -0.87 0.02
C PHE A 100 -4.70 -2.36 -0.33
N VAL A 101 -3.68 -3.06 0.17
CA VAL A 101 -3.56 -4.51 0.03
C VAL A 101 -3.21 -5.12 1.38
N GLY A 102 -4.09 -5.97 1.90
CA GLY A 102 -3.82 -6.79 3.07
C GLY A 102 -3.34 -8.19 2.66
N LEU A 103 -2.24 -8.68 3.26
CA LEU A 103 -1.69 -10.01 2.98
C LEU A 103 -1.60 -10.88 4.24
N HIS A 104 -2.21 -12.07 4.16
CA HIS A 104 -2.17 -13.12 5.17
C HIS A 104 -2.80 -12.70 6.51
N SER A 105 -2.00 -12.47 7.56
CA SER A 105 -2.49 -12.29 8.94
C SER A 105 -3.00 -10.88 9.25
N VAL A 106 -3.06 -9.99 8.24
CA VAL A 106 -3.50 -8.59 8.37
C VAL A 106 -4.87 -8.43 9.06
N THR A 107 -5.76 -9.42 8.95
CA THR A 107 -7.07 -9.43 9.63
C THR A 107 -6.96 -9.55 11.15
N ASN A 108 -5.79 -9.88 11.66
CA ASN A 108 -5.48 -9.94 13.10
C ASN A 108 -4.74 -8.67 13.55
N ALA A 109 -4.78 -7.61 12.75
CA ALA A 109 -4.25 -6.29 13.09
C ALA A 109 -5.40 -5.32 13.35
N GLU A 110 -5.16 -4.34 14.21
CA GLU A 110 -6.10 -3.23 14.49
C GLU A 110 -7.52 -3.71 14.87
N GLU A 111 -7.65 -4.83 15.59
CA GLU A 111 -8.96 -5.45 15.91
C GLU A 111 -9.91 -4.53 16.70
N GLU A 112 -9.37 -3.53 17.42
CA GLU A 112 -10.15 -2.55 18.18
C GLU A 112 -10.56 -1.32 17.36
N TRP A 113 -10.19 -1.26 16.07
CA TRP A 113 -10.49 -0.15 15.16
C TRP A 113 -11.53 -0.57 14.10
N PRO A 114 -12.82 -0.25 14.28
CA PRO A 114 -13.90 -0.78 13.43
C PRO A 114 -13.76 -0.46 11.94
N TRP A 115 -13.22 0.72 11.61
CA TRP A 115 -13.01 1.12 10.22
C TRP A 115 -12.05 0.16 9.48
N PHE A 116 -11.02 -0.34 10.16
CA PHE A 116 -10.08 -1.29 9.56
C PHE A 116 -10.75 -2.65 9.29
N GLY A 117 -11.61 -3.09 10.20
CA GLY A 117 -12.46 -4.27 9.98
C GLY A 117 -13.40 -4.09 8.79
N GLU A 118 -14.05 -2.93 8.65
CA GLU A 118 -14.90 -2.59 7.50
C GLU A 118 -14.10 -2.58 6.18
N LEU A 119 -12.89 -2.01 6.18
CA LEU A 119 -11.98 -2.01 5.03
C LEU A 119 -11.65 -3.44 4.57
N LEU A 120 -11.44 -4.36 5.51
CA LEU A 120 -11.12 -5.76 5.25
C LEU A 120 -12.34 -6.67 5.06
N ALA A 121 -13.54 -6.15 5.35
CA ALA A 121 -14.78 -6.92 5.43
C ALA A 121 -14.75 -8.06 6.48
N THR A 122 -14.25 -7.78 7.69
CA THR A 122 -14.15 -8.72 8.82
C THR A 122 -14.87 -8.23 10.07
#